data_AF-A0A7J9QC61-F1
#
_entry.id   AF-A0A7J9QC61-F1
#
_cell.length_a   1.000
_cell.length_b   1.000
_cell.length_c   1.000
_cell.angle_alpha   90.00
_cell.angle_beta   90.00
_cell.angle_gamma   90.00
#
_symmetry.space_group_name_H-M   'P 1'
#
loop_
_entity.id
_entity.type
_entity.pdbx_description
1 polymer ?
#
loop_
_entity_poly.entity_id
_entity_poly.type
_entity_poly.pdbx_seq_one_letter_code
_entity_poly.pdbx_strand_id
1 'polypeptide(L)'
;RLEDKKYDLDFVREIIEQAAIVYDSKKSGILELGGGVPKNTAQQTGPLLDQILKRNDGGQEYIIQITDARPDTGGLSGATLQEGKSWGKIQDSHEGIITVYADATIAFPILALYVLSNQKEREPKRLYKKIDQLYDKLSKDYFNNPKGG
;
A
#
# COMPACT_ATOMS: atom_id res chain seq x y z
N ARG A 1 28.90 -10.31 -10.61
CA ARG A 1 27.95 -11.09 -9.76
C ARG A 1 26.57 -11.31 -10.41
N LEU A 2 26.18 -10.50 -11.41
CA LEU A 2 24.97 -10.69 -12.22
C LEU A 2 25.26 -11.03 -13.69
N GLU A 3 26.55 -11.04 -14.08
CA GLU A 3 27.00 -11.43 -15.42
C GLU A 3 26.58 -12.88 -15.72
N ASP A 4 26.06 -13.12 -16.92
CA ASP A 4 25.51 -14.40 -17.42
C ASP A 4 24.30 -14.99 -16.69
N LYS A 5 23.63 -14.19 -15.84
CA LYS A 5 22.36 -14.61 -15.22
C LYS A 5 21.16 -14.09 -16.01
N LYS A 6 20.26 -14.99 -16.36
CA LYS A 6 18.94 -14.63 -16.91
C LYS A 6 18.06 -14.16 -15.76
N TYR A 7 17.59 -12.92 -15.85
CA TYR A 7 16.61 -12.34 -14.93
C TYR A 7 15.26 -12.29 -15.64
N ASP A 8 14.24 -12.72 -14.93
CA ASP A 8 12.85 -12.57 -15.36
C ASP A 8 12.18 -11.59 -14.39
N LEU A 9 11.62 -10.51 -14.95
CA LEU A 9 10.97 -9.45 -14.20
C LEU A 9 9.48 -9.51 -14.51
N ASP A 10 8.72 -10.07 -13.58
CA ASP A 10 7.27 -10.14 -13.68
C ASP A 10 6.62 -9.06 -12.82
N PHE A 11 6.39 -7.90 -13.43
CA PHE A 11 5.74 -6.77 -12.79
C PHE A 11 4.27 -7.04 -12.46
N VAL A 12 3.61 -7.93 -13.21
CA VAL A 12 2.20 -8.27 -12.94
C VAL A 12 2.12 -9.09 -11.67
N ARG A 13 2.99 -10.10 -11.55
CA ARG A 13 3.11 -10.91 -10.34
C ARG A 13 3.44 -10.06 -9.13
N GLU A 14 4.38 -9.12 -9.23
CA GLU A 14 4.74 -8.23 -8.13
C GLU A 14 3.53 -7.44 -7.60
N ILE A 15 2.67 -6.92 -8.49
CA ILE A 15 1.46 -6.18 -8.09
C ILE A 15 0.49 -7.10 -7.35
N ILE A 16 0.31 -8.35 -7.82
CA ILE A 16 -0.56 -9.34 -7.19
C ILE A 16 -0.01 -9.77 -5.82
N GLU A 17 1.31 -9.95 -5.71
CA GLU A 17 1.99 -10.26 -4.45
C GLU A 17 1.80 -9.16 -3.40
N GLN A 18 1.92 -7.89 -3.79
CA GLN A 18 1.65 -6.76 -2.90
C GLN A 18 0.18 -6.72 -2.45
N ALA A 19 -0.77 -6.99 -3.36
CA ALA A 19 -2.17 -7.11 -2.99
C ALA A 19 -2.45 -8.30 -2.08
N ALA A 20 -1.77 -9.43 -2.27
CA ALA A 20 -1.89 -10.60 -1.40
C ALA A 20 -1.45 -10.31 0.04
N ILE A 21 -0.45 -9.44 0.23
CA ILE A 21 -0.07 -8.94 1.56
C ILE A 21 -1.22 -8.18 2.21
N VAL A 22 -1.87 -7.28 1.45
CA VAL A 22 -2.99 -6.48 1.96
C VAL A 22 -4.19 -7.38 2.28
N TYR A 23 -4.50 -8.31 1.38
CA TYR A 23 -5.57 -9.29 1.55
C TYR A 23 -5.42 -10.17 2.80
N ASP A 24 -4.21 -10.65 3.11
CA ASP A 24 -3.97 -11.48 4.29
C ASP A 24 -3.86 -10.67 5.61
N SER A 25 -3.86 -9.34 5.51
CA SER A 25 -3.68 -8.48 6.67
C SER A 25 -5.00 -8.24 7.40
N LYS A 26 -4.99 -8.45 8.73
CA LYS A 26 -6.10 -8.03 9.60
C LYS A 26 -6.30 -6.51 9.64
N LYS A 27 -5.20 -5.78 9.48
CA LYS A 27 -5.16 -4.33 9.35
C LYS A 27 -4.08 -3.88 8.38
N SER A 28 -4.38 -2.88 7.56
CA SER A 28 -3.48 -2.39 6.50
C SER A 28 -3.22 -0.89 6.62
N GLY A 29 -1.99 -0.48 6.31
CA GLY A 29 -1.69 0.94 6.19
C GLY A 29 -0.36 1.26 5.51
N ILE A 30 -0.26 2.48 4.97
CA ILE A 30 0.91 2.97 4.23
C ILE A 30 1.48 4.21 4.91
N LEU A 31 2.80 4.26 5.06
CA LEU A 31 3.55 5.49 5.32
C LEU A 31 4.22 5.92 4.02
N GLU A 32 3.72 6.99 3.43
CA GLU A 32 4.18 7.54 2.15
C GLU A 32 5.13 8.71 2.43
N LEU A 33 6.37 8.61 1.97
CA LEU A 33 7.36 9.69 2.02
C LEU A 33 7.52 10.23 0.59
N GLY A 34 6.89 11.36 0.32
CA GLY A 34 6.80 12.00 -1.00
C GLY A 34 5.57 11.55 -1.79
N GLY A 35 5.77 11.30 -3.09
CA GLY A 35 4.71 10.97 -4.04
C GLY A 35 5.21 10.14 -5.22
N GLY A 36 4.65 10.36 -6.40
CA GLY A 36 5.07 9.69 -7.64
C GLY A 36 4.79 8.20 -7.68
N VAL A 37 5.69 7.45 -8.34
CA VAL A 37 5.53 6.00 -8.56
C VAL A 37 5.46 5.21 -7.25
N PRO A 38 6.33 5.43 -6.23
CA PRO A 38 6.26 4.66 -4.98
C PRO A 38 4.90 4.76 -4.27
N LYS A 39 4.31 5.97 -4.24
CA LYS A 39 2.95 6.19 -3.72
C LYS A 39 1.92 5.39 -4.51
N ASN A 40 1.92 5.54 -5.84
CA ASN A 40 0.91 4.86 -6.66
C ASN A 40 1.04 3.34 -6.60
N THR A 41 2.27 2.81 -6.57
CA THR A 41 2.54 1.38 -6.45
C THR A 41 2.00 0.82 -5.13
N ALA A 42 2.14 1.52 -4.02
CA ALA A 42 1.61 1.07 -2.74
C ALA A 42 0.06 1.16 -2.68
N GLN A 43 -0.54 2.17 -3.32
CA GLN A 43 -1.99 2.38 -3.30
C GLN A 43 -2.77 1.49 -4.28
N GLN A 44 -2.17 1.06 -5.39
CA GLN A 44 -2.86 0.27 -6.43
C GLN A 44 -3.30 -1.13 -5.95
N THR A 45 -2.83 -1.60 -4.80
CA THR A 45 -3.28 -2.85 -4.19
C THR A 45 -4.79 -2.83 -3.89
N GLY A 46 -5.34 -1.68 -3.52
CA GLY A 46 -6.78 -1.52 -3.27
C GLY A 46 -7.62 -1.71 -4.54
N PRO A 47 -7.40 -0.91 -5.60
CA PRO A 47 -8.06 -1.09 -6.89
C PRO A 47 -7.87 -2.50 -7.49
N LEU A 48 -6.72 -3.14 -7.30
CA LEU A 48 -6.52 -4.53 -7.74
C LEU A 48 -7.49 -5.48 -7.03
N LEU A 49 -7.56 -5.41 -5.70
CA LEU A 49 -8.44 -6.25 -4.90
C LEU A 49 -9.93 -5.98 -5.18
N ASP A 50 -10.32 -4.70 -5.22
CA ASP A 50 -11.71 -4.29 -5.35
C ASP A 50 -12.21 -4.32 -6.80
N GLN A 51 -11.55 -3.63 -7.72
CA GLN A 51 -12.08 -3.42 -9.08
C GLN A 51 -11.70 -4.54 -10.06
N ILE A 52 -10.48 -5.07 -9.93
CA ILE A 52 -9.97 -6.11 -10.85
C ILE A 52 -10.41 -7.49 -10.36
N LEU A 53 -10.18 -7.81 -9.08
CA LEU A 53 -10.53 -9.10 -8.50
C LEU A 53 -11.98 -9.17 -7.99
N LYS A 54 -12.69 -8.03 -7.86
CA LYS A 54 -14.12 -7.95 -7.46
C LYS A 54 -14.42 -8.56 -6.10
N ARG A 55 -13.56 -8.28 -5.12
CA ARG A 55 -13.57 -8.93 -3.81
C ARG A 55 -14.05 -8.05 -2.66
N ASN A 56 -14.27 -6.75 -2.88
CA ASN A 56 -14.71 -5.78 -1.85
C ASN A 56 -13.86 -5.79 -0.54
N ASP A 57 -12.63 -6.28 -0.64
CA ASP A 57 -11.61 -6.37 0.42
C ASP A 57 -10.44 -5.39 0.15
N GLY A 58 -10.61 -4.50 -0.83
CA GLY A 58 -9.57 -3.59 -1.30
C GLY A 58 -9.55 -2.26 -0.55
N GLY A 59 -8.34 -1.72 -0.38
CA GLY A 59 -8.10 -0.39 0.18
C GLY A 59 -7.33 -0.43 1.49
N GLN A 60 -6.64 0.66 1.80
CA GLN A 60 -5.89 0.79 3.05
C GLN A 60 -6.80 1.38 4.12
N GLU A 61 -6.71 0.88 5.36
CA GLU A 61 -7.39 1.51 6.50
C GLU A 61 -6.68 2.79 6.94
N TYR A 62 -5.35 2.82 6.87
CA TYR A 62 -4.54 3.94 7.33
C TYR A 62 -3.54 4.42 6.28
N ILE A 63 -3.45 5.74 6.07
CA ILE A 63 -2.41 6.33 5.23
C ILE A 63 -1.84 7.56 5.92
N ILE A 64 -0.52 7.60 6.10
CA ILE A 64 0.19 8.82 6.49
C ILE A 64 1.03 9.22 5.29
N GLN A 65 0.70 10.35 4.66
CA GLN A 65 1.48 10.91 3.58
C GLN A 65 2.26 12.12 4.08
N ILE A 66 3.58 12.13 3.89
CA ILE A 66 4.44 13.29 4.10
C ILE A 66 4.89 13.77 2.73
N THR A 67 4.50 14.98 2.32
CA THR A 67 4.78 15.47 0.96
C THR A 67 4.92 16.99 0.95
N ASP A 68 5.77 17.52 0.09
CA ASP A 68 5.84 18.94 -0.25
C ASP A 68 4.95 19.29 -1.46
N ALA A 69 4.51 18.27 -2.22
CA ALA A 69 3.63 18.43 -3.37
C ALA A 69 2.25 18.95 -2.93
N ARG A 70 1.91 20.14 -3.43
CA ARG A 70 0.64 20.79 -3.17
C ARG A 70 -0.48 20.24 -4.09
N PRO A 71 -1.72 20.15 -3.58
CA PRO A 71 -2.85 19.60 -4.32
C PRO A 71 -3.34 20.47 -5.48
N ASP A 72 -3.03 21.77 -5.46
CA ASP A 72 -3.42 22.76 -6.47
C ASP A 72 -2.84 22.50 -7.87
N THR A 73 -1.73 21.78 -7.96
CA THR A 73 -1.08 21.45 -9.23
C THR A 73 -1.73 20.28 -9.98
N GLY A 74 -2.70 19.58 -9.37
CA GLY A 74 -3.40 18.43 -9.99
C GLY A 74 -2.51 17.21 -10.25
N GLY A 75 -1.27 17.19 -9.74
CA GLY A 75 -0.35 16.06 -9.88
C GLY A 75 -0.72 14.90 -8.95
N LEU A 76 -0.51 13.67 -9.43
CA LEU A 76 -0.71 12.42 -8.66
C LEU A 76 -0.07 12.43 -7.26
N SER A 77 1.04 13.16 -7.08
CA SER A 77 1.71 13.33 -5.79
C SER A 77 0.89 14.16 -4.80
N GLY A 78 0.18 15.19 -5.27
CA GLY A 78 -0.71 16.06 -4.48
C GLY A 78 -2.16 15.58 -4.43
N ALA A 79 -2.48 14.45 -5.06
CA ALA A 79 -3.85 13.94 -5.14
C ALA A 79 -4.50 13.84 -3.75
N THR A 80 -5.68 14.44 -3.63
CA THR A 80 -6.34 14.64 -2.33
C THR A 80 -6.98 13.35 -1.81
N LEU A 81 -7.30 13.35 -0.51
CA LEU A 81 -7.96 12.22 0.15
C LEU A 81 -9.28 11.82 -0.52
N GLN A 82 -10.00 12.79 -1.10
CA GLN A 82 -11.24 12.53 -1.82
C GLN A 82 -11.02 11.82 -3.15
N GLU A 83 -9.91 12.09 -3.85
CA GLU A 83 -9.57 11.38 -5.09
C GLU A 83 -9.22 9.92 -4.79
N GLY A 84 -8.43 9.63 -3.75
CA GLY A 84 -8.12 8.25 -3.34
C GLY A 84 -9.36 7.40 -3.07
N LYS A 85 -10.42 8.00 -2.52
CA LYS A 85 -11.69 7.33 -2.24
C LYS A 85 -12.45 6.96 -3.51
N SER A 86 -12.49 7.86 -4.50
CA SER A 86 -13.17 7.61 -5.78
C SER A 86 -12.62 6.40 -6.55
N TRP A 87 -11.36 6.04 -6.29
CA TRP A 87 -10.68 4.90 -6.91
C TRP A 87 -10.70 3.62 -6.07
N GLY A 88 -11.36 3.59 -4.90
CA GLY A 88 -11.34 2.39 -4.04
C GLY A 88 -9.97 2.10 -3.41
N LYS A 89 -9.09 3.11 -3.29
CA LYS A 89 -7.79 2.97 -2.60
C LYS A 89 -7.92 2.96 -1.08
N ILE A 90 -9.11 3.26 -0.55
CA ILE A 90 -9.44 3.47 0.87
C ILE A 90 -10.73 2.72 1.18
N GLN A 91 -10.76 1.93 2.26
CA GLN A 91 -11.93 1.11 2.61
C GLN A 91 -13.09 1.89 3.21
N ASP A 92 -12.86 2.78 4.17
CA ASP A 92 -13.94 3.61 4.72
C ASP A 92 -13.38 4.91 5.35
N SER A 93 -14.06 6.02 5.12
CA SER A 93 -13.49 7.37 5.26
C SER A 93 -13.81 8.02 6.61
N HIS A 94 -12.80 8.40 7.39
CA HIS A 94 -12.51 9.79 7.83
C HIS A 94 -11.36 9.87 8.85
N GLU A 95 -11.09 8.81 9.62
CA GLU A 95 -10.11 8.89 10.73
C GLU A 95 -8.71 8.38 10.40
N GLY A 96 -8.57 7.51 9.39
CA GLY A 96 -7.32 6.78 9.14
C GLY A 96 -6.28 7.49 8.26
N ILE A 97 -6.62 8.64 7.66
CA ILE A 97 -5.76 9.23 6.62
C ILE A 97 -5.34 10.65 6.93
N ILE A 98 -4.04 10.90 6.89
CA ILE A 98 -3.41 12.18 7.22
C ILE A 98 -2.39 12.54 6.14
N THR A 99 -2.45 13.77 5.64
CA THR A 99 -1.43 14.37 4.78
C THR A 99 -0.70 15.47 5.54
N VAL A 100 0.62 15.35 5.65
CA VAL A 100 1.52 16.32 6.27
C VAL A 100 2.27 17.05 5.17
N TYR A 101 2.00 18.35 5.02
CA TYR A 101 2.68 19.21 4.06
C TYR A 101 4.02 19.70 4.62
N ALA A 102 5.07 18.92 4.41
CA ALA A 102 6.41 19.21 4.90
C ALA A 102 7.48 18.41 4.13
N ASP A 103 8.72 18.88 4.22
CA ASP A 103 9.88 18.10 3.75
C ASP A 103 10.01 16.81 4.58
N ALA A 104 10.17 15.68 3.89
CA ALA A 104 10.32 14.37 4.52
C ALA A 104 11.55 14.30 5.43
N THR A 105 12.64 15.02 5.14
CA THR A 105 13.84 15.04 5.99
C THR A 105 13.62 15.75 7.32
N ILE A 106 12.54 16.51 7.48
CA ILE A 106 12.15 17.16 8.74
C ILE A 106 11.08 16.33 9.45
N ALA A 107 9.99 16.02 8.74
CA ALA A 107 8.82 15.40 9.37
C ALA A 107 9.03 13.91 9.72
N PHE A 108 9.73 13.14 8.87
CA PHE A 108 9.92 11.70 9.11
C PHE A 108 10.79 11.42 10.36
N PRO A 109 11.93 12.09 10.61
CA PRO A 109 12.69 11.87 11.84
C PRO A 109 11.89 12.17 13.12
N ILE A 110 11.05 13.21 13.13
CA ILE A 110 10.20 13.54 14.28
C ILE A 110 9.16 12.43 14.52
N LEU A 111 8.49 11.97 13.47
CA LEU A 111 7.53 10.87 13.54
C LEU A 111 8.19 9.57 14.04
N ALA A 112 9.35 9.22 13.45
CA ALA A 112 10.10 8.02 13.82
C ALA A 112 10.55 8.07 15.28
N LEU A 113 11.10 9.20 15.74
CA LEU A 113 11.53 9.38 17.13
C LEU A 113 10.35 9.25 18.10
N TYR A 114 9.21 9.86 17.79
CA TYR A 114 8.00 9.73 18.61
C TYR A 114 7.55 8.27 18.73
N VAL A 115 7.48 7.55 17.61
CA VAL A 115 7.08 6.12 17.60
C VAL A 115 8.06 5.28 18.41
N LEU A 116 9.37 5.44 18.18
CA LEU A 116 10.41 4.68 18.88
C LEU A 116 10.44 4.98 20.39
N SER A 117 10.07 6.18 20.81
CA SER A 117 10.09 6.59 22.23
C SER A 117 8.82 6.20 22.99
N ASN A 118 7.68 6.04 22.30
CA ASN A 118 6.37 5.87 22.94
C ASN A 118 5.74 4.50 22.68
N GLN A 119 6.30 3.68 21.79
CA GLN A 119 5.75 2.37 21.44
C GLN A 119 6.69 1.24 21.84
N LYS A 120 6.11 0.08 22.14
CA LYS A 120 6.87 -1.15 22.36
C LYS A 120 7.38 -1.70 21.03
N GLU A 121 8.59 -2.25 21.05
CA GLU A 121 9.14 -2.98 19.91
C GLU A 121 8.22 -4.14 19.51
N ARG A 122 8.13 -4.41 18.20
CA ARG A 122 7.29 -5.47 17.63
C ARG A 122 8.15 -6.43 16.84
N GLU A 123 7.86 -7.71 16.96
CA GLU A 123 8.51 -8.74 16.17
C GLU A 123 8.24 -8.54 14.65
N PRO A 124 9.28 -8.47 13.81
CA PRO A 124 9.10 -8.31 12.37
C PRO A 124 8.35 -9.50 11.75
N LYS A 125 7.26 -9.25 11.02
CA LYS A 125 6.44 -10.29 10.38
C LYS A 125 7.17 -11.08 9.27
N ARG A 126 8.25 -10.52 8.71
CA ARG A 126 9.05 -11.09 7.59
C ARG A 126 8.18 -11.54 6.39
N LEU A 127 7.26 -10.69 5.95
CA LEU A 127 6.24 -11.00 4.94
C LEU A 127 6.79 -11.55 3.63
N TYR A 128 7.92 -11.02 3.14
CA TYR A 128 8.58 -11.52 1.92
C TYR A 128 9.02 -12.99 2.00
N LYS A 129 9.25 -13.54 3.20
CA LYS A 129 9.55 -14.98 3.35
C LYS A 129 8.32 -15.87 3.13
N LYS A 130 7.12 -15.28 3.12
CA LYS A 130 5.84 -15.97 2.98
C LYS A 130 5.13 -15.58 1.68
N ILE A 131 5.78 -14.82 0.79
CA ILE A 131 5.10 -14.16 -0.33
C ILE A 131 4.44 -15.15 -1.28
N ASP A 132 5.10 -16.26 -1.60
CA ASP A 132 4.51 -17.34 -2.42
C ASP A 132 3.25 -17.93 -1.77
N GLN A 133 3.26 -18.11 -0.45
CA GLN A 133 2.11 -18.63 0.29
C GLN A 133 0.93 -17.65 0.27
N LEU A 134 1.21 -16.35 0.40
CA LEU A 134 0.21 -15.29 0.32
C LEU A 134 -0.39 -15.21 -1.08
N TYR A 135 0.46 -15.25 -2.11
CA TYR A 135 0.06 -15.27 -3.51
C TYR A 135 -0.85 -16.48 -3.80
N ASP A 136 -0.41 -17.68 -3.43
CA ASP A 136 -1.17 -18.92 -3.63
C ASP A 136 -2.53 -18.89 -2.92
N LYS A 137 -2.58 -18.30 -1.72
CA LYS A 137 -3.82 -18.14 -0.97
C LYS A 137 -4.80 -17.24 -1.71
N LEU A 138 -4.37 -16.05 -2.13
CA LEU A 138 -5.20 -15.12 -2.91
C LEU A 138 -5.65 -15.74 -4.23
N SER A 139 -4.75 -16.41 -4.95
CA SER A 139 -5.02 -17.07 -6.22
C SER A 139 -6.07 -18.17 -6.08
N LYS A 140 -5.88 -19.09 -5.12
CA LYS A 140 -6.84 -20.18 -4.86
C LYS A 140 -8.20 -19.64 -4.47
N ASP A 141 -8.25 -18.63 -3.60
CA ASP A 141 -9.52 -18.04 -3.18
C ASP A 141 -10.26 -17.40 -4.34
N TYR A 142 -9.55 -16.66 -5.21
CA TYR A 142 -10.14 -16.06 -6.42
C TYR A 142 -10.70 -17.11 -7.39
N PHE A 143 -9.95 -18.16 -7.71
CA PHE A 143 -10.41 -19.18 -8.66
C PHE A 143 -11.53 -20.07 -8.09
N ASN A 144 -11.58 -20.25 -6.77
CA ASN A 144 -12.63 -21.03 -6.11
C ASN A 144 -13.91 -20.22 -5.85
N ASN A 145 -13.80 -18.90 -5.67
CA ASN A 145 -14.92 -17.98 -5.48
C ASN A 145 -14.78 -16.74 -6.39
N PRO A 146 -15.02 -16.87 -7.71
CA PRO A 146 -14.79 -15.81 -8.70
C PRO A 146 -15.81 -14.66 -8.64
N LYS A 147 -16.84 -14.77 -7.81
CA LYS A 147 -17.75 -13.68 -7.46
C LYS A 147 -17.66 -13.54 -5.95
N GLY A 148 -17.12 -12.41 -5.47
CA GLY A 148 -17.15 -12.06 -4.05
C GLY A 148 -18.55 -12.31 -3.49
N GLY A 149 -18.62 -12.93 -2.31
CA GLY A 149 -19.87 -13.11 -1.58
C GLY A 149 -20.58 -11.79 -1.30
#